data_AF-A0A838QCN3-F1
#
_entry.id   AF-A0A838QCN3-F1
#
_cell.length_a   1.000
_cell.length_b   1.000
_cell.length_c   1.000
_cell.angle_alpha   90.00
_cell.angle_beta   90.00
_cell.angle_gamma   90.00
#
_symmetry.space_group_name_H-M   'P 1'
#
loop_
_entity.id
_entity.type
_entity.pdbx_description
1 polymer ?
#
loop_
_entity_poly.entity_id
_entity_poly.type
_entity_poly.pdbx_seq_one_letter_code
_entity_poly.pdbx_strand_id
1 'polypeptide(L)'
;LEPGNYALVCQIGGAREDRSRSHLLNGMVRPLTVVASRGKRASQPKPDVHARIIGEGVVEFSKPLVAGRQVIRVENTTSSRLEFKFMRPPNGVTAREFLAAKGDHDGRPAGGLSSVPQGMTVTTTIDFEPGEYIVGTWASIRHETSRAFTIAHRRR
;
A
#
# COMPACT_ATOMS: atom_id res chain seq x y z
N LEU A 1 9.43 19.52 -5.52
CA LEU A 1 8.86 19.98 -6.79
C LEU A 1 9.05 21.47 -6.83
N GLU A 2 9.58 21.98 -7.93
CA GLU A 2 9.67 23.43 -8.13
C GLU A 2 8.26 24.01 -8.27
N PRO A 3 8.07 25.33 -8.03
CA PRO A 3 6.79 25.97 -8.28
C PRO A 3 6.40 25.82 -9.76
N GLY A 4 5.15 25.42 -10.03
CA GLY A 4 4.68 25.17 -11.38
C GLY A 4 3.41 24.32 -11.45
N ASN A 5 2.96 24.07 -12.68
CA ASN A 5 1.80 23.22 -12.95
C ASN A 5 2.26 21.81 -13.36
N TYR A 6 1.70 20.81 -12.70
CA TYR A 6 1.98 19.40 -12.88
C TYR A 6 0.67 18.63 -13.12
N ALA A 7 0.79 17.36 -13.51
CA ALA A 7 -0.33 16.44 -13.58
C ALA A 7 -0.04 15.20 -12.71
N LEU A 8 -1.02 14.81 -11.90
CA LEU A 8 -1.07 13.49 -11.29
C LEU A 8 -1.68 12.54 -12.32
N VAL A 9 -0.96 11.48 -12.69
CA VAL A 9 -1.35 10.53 -13.74
C VAL A 9 -1.30 9.10 -13.24
N CYS A 10 -2.29 8.29 -13.63
CA CYS A 10 -2.23 6.84 -13.48
C CYS A 10 -1.83 6.19 -14.81
N GLN A 11 -0.66 5.54 -14.85
CA GLN A 11 -0.15 4.87 -16.05
C GLN A 11 -0.50 3.37 -16.11
N ILE A 12 -1.57 2.97 -15.43
CA ILE A 12 -2.04 1.58 -15.46
C ILE A 12 -2.78 1.35 -16.78
N GLY A 13 -2.46 0.23 -17.42
CA GLY A 13 -2.99 -0.15 -18.72
C GLY A 13 -2.29 0.57 -19.88
N GLY A 14 -1.77 -0.21 -20.82
CA GLY A 14 -1.08 0.31 -21.99
C GLY A 14 -2.05 0.58 -23.12
N ALA A 15 -2.06 1.82 -23.61
CA ALA A 15 -2.87 2.22 -24.74
C ALA A 15 -2.40 1.58 -26.07
N ARG A 16 -1.18 1.02 -26.09
CA ARG A 16 -0.62 0.31 -27.23
C ARG A 16 -1.28 -1.07 -27.38
N GLU A 17 -1.58 -1.72 -26.27
CA GLU A 17 -2.23 -3.03 -26.24
C GLU A 17 -3.76 -2.91 -26.30
N ASP A 18 -4.34 -2.06 -25.45
CA ASP A 18 -5.78 -1.83 -25.39
C ASP A 18 -6.08 -0.45 -24.79
N ARG A 19 -6.54 0.46 -25.65
CA ARG A 19 -6.90 1.83 -25.26
C ARG A 19 -7.97 1.87 -24.17
N SER A 20 -8.93 0.94 -24.19
CA SER A 20 -10.03 0.90 -23.21
C SER A 20 -9.55 0.56 -21.79
N ARG A 21 -8.36 -0.03 -21.66
CA ARG A 21 -7.72 -0.33 -20.36
C ARG A 21 -6.82 0.78 -19.85
N SER A 22 -6.53 1.81 -20.66
CA SER A 22 -5.63 2.89 -20.25
C SER A 22 -6.31 3.82 -19.25
N HIS A 23 -5.86 3.78 -17.99
CA HIS A 23 -6.40 4.63 -16.94
C HIS A 23 -6.24 6.11 -17.27
N LEU A 24 -5.08 6.51 -17.83
CA LEU A 24 -4.83 7.89 -18.26
C LEU A 24 -5.85 8.37 -19.30
N LEU A 25 -6.06 7.59 -20.36
CA LEU A 25 -6.99 7.97 -21.44
C LEU A 25 -8.46 7.87 -21.02
N ASN A 26 -8.75 7.08 -20.00
CA ASN A 26 -10.07 7.01 -19.34
C ASN A 26 -10.25 8.09 -18.25
N GLY A 27 -9.38 9.09 -18.19
CA GLY A 27 -9.57 10.27 -17.35
C GLY A 27 -8.95 10.20 -15.95
N MET A 28 -8.12 9.20 -15.63
CA MET A 28 -7.32 9.19 -14.39
C MET A 28 -6.11 10.12 -14.48
N VAL A 29 -6.41 11.41 -14.68
CA VAL A 29 -5.48 12.52 -14.68
C VAL A 29 -6.07 13.67 -13.88
N ARG A 30 -5.24 14.35 -13.08
CA ARG A 30 -5.67 15.53 -12.32
C ARG A 30 -4.58 16.61 -12.30
N PRO A 31 -4.91 17.89 -12.56
CA PRO A 31 -3.94 18.97 -12.43
C PRO A 31 -3.50 19.14 -10.96
N LEU A 32 -2.23 19.50 -10.78
CA LEU A 32 -1.61 19.82 -9.50
C LEU A 32 -0.80 21.10 -9.68
N THR A 33 -1.19 22.18 -8.99
CA THR A 33 -0.38 23.40 -8.92
C THR A 33 0.49 23.35 -7.68
N VAL A 34 1.80 23.39 -7.88
CA VAL A 34 2.80 23.52 -6.82
C VAL A 34 3.14 24.99 -6.68
N VAL A 35 2.96 25.52 -5.47
CA VAL A 35 3.35 26.90 -5.12
C VAL A 35 4.68 26.91 -4.39
N ALA A 36 5.40 28.04 -4.45
CA ALA A 36 6.62 28.23 -3.69
C ALA A 36 6.36 28.11 -2.19
N SER A 37 7.05 27.17 -1.54
CA SER A 37 7.07 27.10 -0.08
C SER A 37 8.02 28.16 0.46
N ARG A 38 7.50 29.02 1.34
CA ARG A 38 8.31 29.94 2.16
C ARG A 38 8.55 29.39 3.58
N GLY A 39 7.94 28.24 3.91
CA GLY A 39 8.03 27.62 5.23
C GLY A 39 9.24 26.70 5.36
N LYS A 40 9.63 26.43 6.62
CA LYS A 40 10.62 25.39 6.92
C LYS A 40 10.14 24.05 6.40
N ARG A 41 11.04 23.28 5.78
CA ARG A 41 10.76 21.90 5.36
C ARG A 41 10.33 21.09 6.59
N ALA A 42 9.13 20.51 6.54
CA ALA A 42 8.68 19.60 7.58
C ALA A 42 9.61 18.37 7.64
N SER A 43 9.91 17.92 8.84
CA SER A 43 10.59 16.65 9.05
C SER A 43 9.68 15.50 8.61
N GLN A 44 10.27 14.36 8.25
CA GLN A 44 9.48 13.15 8.02
C GLN A 44 8.80 12.74 9.33
N PRO A 45 7.55 12.21 9.26
CA PRO A 45 6.91 11.62 10.42
C PRO A 45 7.78 10.52 11.03
N LYS A 46 7.88 10.51 12.36
CA LYS A 46 8.54 9.41 13.08
C LYS A 46 7.72 8.13 12.85
N PRO A 47 8.33 7.02 12.39
CA PRO A 47 7.60 5.78 12.19
C PRO A 47 7.20 5.16 13.52
N ASP A 48 5.96 4.67 13.56
CA ASP A 48 5.48 3.80 14.63
C ASP A 48 6.02 2.38 14.42
N VAL A 49 5.99 1.89 13.17
CA VAL A 49 6.36 0.52 12.79
C VAL A 49 7.28 0.54 11.57
N HIS A 50 8.24 -0.39 11.53
CA HIS A 50 9.05 -0.64 10.35
C HIS A 50 8.52 -1.89 9.67
N ALA A 51 8.32 -1.82 8.35
CA ALA A 51 7.97 -2.95 7.51
C ALA A 51 9.11 -3.21 6.51
N ARG A 52 9.50 -4.46 6.36
CA ARG A 52 10.46 -4.91 5.34
C ARG A 52 9.77 -5.84 4.35
N ILE A 53 9.95 -5.56 3.06
CA ILE A 53 9.55 -6.46 1.97
C ILE A 53 10.78 -7.25 1.57
N ILE A 54 10.73 -8.56 1.75
CA ILE A 54 11.85 -9.48 1.57
C ILE A 54 11.48 -10.64 0.63
N GLY A 55 12.49 -11.34 0.11
CA GLY A 55 12.31 -12.53 -0.73
C GLY A 55 11.31 -12.29 -1.86
N GLU A 56 10.33 -13.18 -1.96
CA GLU A 56 9.25 -13.12 -2.96
C GLU A 56 8.04 -12.27 -2.51
N GLY A 57 8.30 -11.13 -1.87
CA GLY A 57 7.27 -10.17 -1.45
C GLY A 57 6.68 -10.42 -0.07
N VAL A 58 7.36 -11.21 0.78
CA VAL A 58 6.97 -11.41 2.17
C VAL A 58 7.16 -10.10 2.94
N VAL A 59 6.17 -9.76 3.77
CA VAL A 59 6.19 -8.57 4.61
C VAL A 59 6.49 -8.95 6.06
N GLU A 60 7.52 -8.33 6.63
CA GLU A 60 7.86 -8.45 8.05
C GLU A 60 7.68 -7.11 8.75
N PHE A 61 6.99 -7.12 9.89
CA PHE A 61 6.85 -5.94 10.73
C PHE A 61 7.77 -6.04 11.95
N SER A 62 8.37 -4.92 12.35
CA SER A 62 9.21 -4.84 13.54
C SER A 62 8.45 -5.07 14.85
N LYS A 63 7.12 -4.88 14.83
CA LYS A 63 6.19 -5.15 15.93
C LYS A 63 4.76 -5.28 15.37
N PRO A 64 3.82 -5.87 16.13
CA PRO A 64 2.42 -5.95 15.71
C PRO A 64 1.80 -4.59 15.40
N LEU A 65 0.97 -4.53 14.36
CA LEU A 65 0.13 -3.36 14.07
C LEU A 65 -1.01 -3.27 15.08
N VAL A 66 -1.41 -2.03 15.42
CA VAL A 66 -2.51 -1.76 16.35
C VAL A 66 -3.52 -0.81 15.73
N ALA A 67 -4.75 -0.82 16.23
CA ALA A 67 -5.80 0.07 15.78
C ALA A 67 -5.44 1.55 15.99
N GLY A 68 -5.96 2.40 15.11
CA GLY A 68 -5.68 3.83 15.01
C GLY A 68 -4.67 4.16 13.91
N ARG A 69 -4.26 5.43 13.89
CA ARG A 69 -3.26 5.96 12.96
C ARG A 69 -1.90 5.30 13.21
N GLN A 70 -1.31 4.71 12.17
CA GLN A 70 0.02 4.11 12.18
C GLN A 70 0.88 4.73 11.07
N VAL A 71 2.01 5.31 11.44
CA VAL A 71 3.07 5.70 10.50
C VAL A 71 3.97 4.49 10.27
N ILE A 72 4.00 3.99 9.03
CA ILE A 72 4.78 2.80 8.67
C ILE A 72 5.92 3.23 7.75
N ARG A 73 7.15 2.92 8.15
CA ARG A 73 8.33 3.01 7.29
C ARG A 73 8.49 1.67 6.57
N VAL A 74 8.29 1.66 5.25
CA VAL A 74 8.36 0.47 4.41
C VAL A 74 9.68 0.47 3.65
N GLU A 75 10.47 -0.60 3.80
CA GLU A 75 11.71 -0.81 3.08
C GLU A 75 11.53 -1.99 2.11
N ASN A 76 11.86 -1.79 0.83
CA ASN A 76 11.90 -2.88 -0.14
C ASN A 76 13.34 -3.35 -0.34
N THR A 77 13.66 -4.53 0.19
CA THR A 77 15.01 -5.12 0.07
C THR A 77 15.11 -6.13 -1.06
N THR A 78 14.07 -6.26 -1.88
CA THR A 78 14.06 -7.16 -3.04
C THR A 78 14.70 -6.49 -4.25
N SER A 79 14.99 -7.28 -5.29
CA SER A 79 15.52 -6.79 -6.57
C SER A 79 14.44 -6.26 -7.53
N SER A 80 13.18 -6.15 -7.10
CA SER A 80 12.06 -5.74 -7.94
C SER A 80 11.28 -4.60 -7.32
N ARG A 81 10.63 -3.79 -8.17
CA ARG A 81 9.59 -2.86 -7.69
C ARG A 81 8.40 -3.69 -7.22
N LEU A 82 7.95 -3.44 -5.99
CA LEU A 82 6.82 -4.14 -5.42
C LEU A 82 5.77 -3.16 -4.91
N GLU A 83 4.56 -3.66 -4.71
CA GLU A 83 3.54 -2.94 -3.97
C GLU A 83 3.58 -3.33 -2.49
N PHE A 84 2.92 -2.55 -1.65
CA PHE A 84 2.70 -2.89 -0.25
C PHE A 84 1.26 -2.53 0.07
N LYS A 85 0.36 -3.51 0.12
CA LYS A 85 -1.08 -3.28 0.19
C LYS A 85 -1.70 -4.01 1.37
N PHE A 86 -2.69 -3.36 1.95
CA PHE A 86 -3.59 -3.98 2.90
C PHE A 86 -4.96 -4.20 2.27
N MET A 87 -5.55 -5.35 2.60
CA MET A 87 -6.94 -5.65 2.28
C MET A 87 -7.65 -6.16 3.51
N ARG A 88 -8.96 -5.95 3.56
CA ARG A 88 -9.84 -6.57 4.55
C ARG A 88 -10.65 -7.66 3.87
N PRO A 89 -10.79 -8.84 4.48
CA PRO A 89 -11.69 -9.86 3.97
C PRO A 89 -13.15 -9.35 4.06
N PRO A 90 -14.08 -9.97 3.32
CA PRO A 90 -15.51 -9.72 3.50
C PRO A 90 -15.96 -9.95 4.95
N ASN A 91 -17.07 -9.34 5.33
CA ASN A 91 -17.64 -9.54 6.67
C ASN A 91 -17.93 -11.03 6.92
N GLY A 92 -17.50 -11.52 8.08
CA GLY A 92 -17.66 -12.93 8.45
C GLY A 92 -16.61 -13.88 7.86
N VAL A 93 -15.69 -13.40 7.03
CA VAL A 93 -14.56 -14.17 6.49
C VAL A 93 -13.29 -13.81 7.24
N THR A 94 -12.55 -14.80 7.73
CA THR A 94 -11.25 -14.58 8.36
C THR A 94 -10.18 -14.29 7.30
N ALA A 95 -9.09 -13.59 7.67
CA ALA A 95 -8.00 -13.33 6.73
C ALA A 95 -7.35 -14.65 6.22
N ARG A 96 -7.38 -15.71 7.03
CA ARG A 96 -6.88 -17.04 6.64
C ARG A 96 -7.79 -17.72 5.61
N GLU A 97 -9.11 -17.68 5.81
CA GLU A 97 -10.08 -18.22 4.84
C GLU A 97 -9.99 -17.48 3.50
N PHE A 98 -9.82 -16.16 3.55
CA PHE A 98 -9.63 -15.33 2.36
C PHE A 98 -8.40 -15.77 1.54
N LEU A 99 -7.27 -16.03 2.21
CA LEU A 99 -6.05 -16.51 1.55
C LEU A 99 -6.19 -17.95 1.06
N ALA A 100 -6.87 -18.83 1.80
CA ALA A 100 -7.13 -20.21 1.39
C ALA A 100 -7.98 -20.29 0.11
N ALA A 101 -8.92 -19.35 -0.04
CA ALA A 101 -9.70 -19.15 -1.27
C ALA A 101 -8.91 -18.45 -2.39
N LYS A 102 -7.60 -18.23 -2.23
CA LYS A 102 -6.70 -17.59 -3.22
C LYS A 102 -7.19 -16.24 -3.76
N GLY A 103 -7.93 -15.49 -2.93
CA GLY A 103 -8.49 -14.20 -3.34
C GLY A 103 -9.68 -14.28 -4.29
N ASP A 104 -10.36 -15.43 -4.38
CA ASP A 104 -11.67 -15.57 -5.06
C ASP A 104 -12.79 -14.76 -4.37
N HIS A 105 -12.49 -14.18 -3.20
CA HIS A 105 -13.35 -13.23 -2.51
C HIS A 105 -12.94 -11.78 -2.84
N ASP A 106 -13.92 -10.92 -3.07
CA ASP A 106 -13.71 -9.48 -3.23
C ASP A 106 -13.30 -8.84 -1.89
N GLY A 107 -11.99 -8.78 -1.66
CA GLY A 107 -11.39 -8.06 -0.54
C GLY A 107 -11.56 -6.55 -0.68
N ARG A 108 -11.77 -5.86 0.43
CA ARG A 108 -11.86 -4.39 0.45
C ARG A 108 -10.47 -3.78 0.60
N PRO A 109 -10.01 -2.91 -0.32
CA PRO A 109 -8.73 -2.22 -0.16
C PRO A 109 -8.70 -1.39 1.14
N ALA A 110 -7.60 -1.49 1.89
CA ALA A 110 -7.43 -0.83 3.19
C ALA A 110 -6.15 0.02 3.26
N GLY A 111 -5.69 0.50 2.11
CA GLY A 111 -4.52 1.38 1.99
C GLY A 111 -3.23 0.65 1.62
N GLY A 112 -2.12 1.38 1.70
CA GLY A 112 -0.80 0.91 1.29
C GLY A 112 -0.09 1.84 0.31
N LEU A 113 0.81 1.27 -0.47
CA LEU A 113 1.64 1.90 -1.48
C LEU A 113 1.54 1.11 -2.78
N SER A 114 1.18 1.80 -3.87
CA SER A 114 1.15 1.23 -5.22
C SER A 114 2.53 0.99 -5.81
N SER A 115 3.59 1.49 -5.16
CA SER A 115 4.95 1.25 -5.57
C SER A 115 5.93 1.55 -4.43
N VAL A 116 6.78 0.58 -4.15
CA VAL A 116 7.98 0.68 -3.33
C VAL A 116 9.15 0.26 -4.25
N PRO A 117 9.93 1.20 -4.79
CA PRO A 117 11.02 0.86 -5.70
C PRO A 117 12.06 -0.05 -5.03
N GLN A 118 12.80 -0.82 -5.85
CA GLN A 118 13.90 -1.66 -5.39
C GLN A 118 14.90 -0.85 -4.55
N GLY A 119 15.28 -1.38 -3.38
CA GLY A 119 16.26 -0.78 -2.49
C GLY A 119 15.80 0.51 -1.80
N MET A 120 14.55 0.92 -1.99
CA MET A 120 14.05 2.19 -1.46
C MET A 120 13.24 2.01 -0.18
N THR A 121 13.27 3.08 0.62
CA THR A 121 12.38 3.28 1.77
C THR A 121 11.30 4.28 1.42
N VAL A 122 10.04 3.97 1.75
CA VAL A 122 8.90 4.87 1.62
C VAL A 122 8.12 4.88 2.94
N THR A 123 7.67 6.05 3.37
CA THR A 123 6.82 6.18 4.56
C THR A 123 5.37 6.36 4.15
N THR A 124 4.47 5.60 4.77
CA THR A 124 3.02 5.75 4.60
C THR A 124 2.33 5.93 5.94
N THR A 125 1.10 6.41 5.92
CA THR A 125 0.26 6.48 7.12
C THR A 125 -1.08 5.85 6.83
N ILE A 126 -1.52 4.96 7.71
CA ILE A 126 -2.76 4.20 7.55
C ILE A 126 -3.53 4.28 8.87
N ASP A 127 -4.82 4.53 8.78
CA ASP A 127 -5.74 4.51 9.90
C ASP A 127 -6.40 3.12 9.96
N PHE A 128 -5.97 2.29 10.91
CA PHE A 128 -6.49 0.94 11.05
C PHE A 128 -7.67 0.88 12.01
N GLU A 129 -8.77 0.29 11.56
CA GLU A 129 -9.80 -0.19 12.47
C GLU A 129 -9.43 -1.59 13.00
N PRO A 130 -9.91 -1.98 14.19
CA PRO A 130 -9.80 -3.36 14.66
C PRO A 130 -10.40 -4.36 13.65
N GLY A 131 -9.78 -5.54 13.53
CA GLY A 131 -10.30 -6.64 12.71
C GLY A 131 -9.24 -7.36 11.89
N GLU A 132 -9.70 -8.13 10.93
CA GLU A 132 -8.89 -9.00 10.07
C GLU A 132 -8.30 -8.23 8.88
N TYR A 133 -7.04 -8.50 8.57
CA TYR A 133 -6.34 -7.91 7.43
C TYR A 133 -5.43 -8.93 6.74
N ILE A 134 -5.25 -8.71 5.45
CA ILE A 134 -4.22 -9.32 4.62
C ILE A 134 -3.22 -8.22 4.25
N VAL A 135 -1.93 -8.52 4.36
CA VAL A 135 -0.87 -7.69 3.77
C VAL A 135 -0.13 -8.47 2.70
N GLY A 136 0.19 -7.79 1.61
CA GLY A 136 0.97 -8.36 0.53
C GLY A 136 1.29 -7.34 -0.57
N THR A 137 1.99 -7.82 -1.58
CA THR A 137 2.18 -7.19 -2.88
C THR A 137 1.05 -7.65 -3.85
N TRP A 138 0.79 -6.97 -4.98
CA TRP A 138 -0.24 -7.45 -5.94
C TRP A 138 -0.01 -8.90 -6.39
N ALA A 139 1.24 -9.24 -6.69
CA ALA A 139 1.63 -10.60 -7.05
C ALA A 139 1.39 -11.56 -5.88
N SER A 140 1.70 -11.16 -4.66
CA SER A 140 1.50 -12.04 -3.50
C SER A 140 0.05 -12.17 -3.07
N ILE A 141 -0.83 -11.19 -3.29
CA ILE A 141 -2.24 -11.29 -2.87
C ILE A 141 -2.98 -12.41 -3.63
N ARG A 142 -2.44 -12.83 -4.78
CA ARG A 142 -2.92 -13.99 -5.56
C ARG A 142 -2.03 -15.24 -5.42
N HIS A 143 -0.98 -15.20 -4.59
CA HIS A 143 0.04 -16.25 -4.42
C HIS A 143 0.44 -16.48 -2.94
N GLU A 144 1.31 -17.43 -2.66
CA GLU A 144 1.54 -17.99 -1.30
C GLU A 144 2.28 -17.07 -0.31
N THR A 145 2.73 -15.87 -0.72
CA THR A 145 3.59 -15.00 0.10
C THR A 145 2.86 -13.89 0.86
N SER A 146 1.52 -13.84 0.77
CA SER A 146 0.72 -12.92 1.59
C SER A 146 0.59 -13.38 3.04
N ARG A 147 0.41 -12.42 3.96
CA ARG A 147 0.25 -12.70 5.39
C ARG A 147 -1.09 -12.22 5.90
N ALA A 148 -1.80 -13.12 6.59
CA ALA A 148 -2.96 -12.79 7.41
C ALA A 148 -2.52 -12.28 8.78
N PHE A 149 -3.21 -11.29 9.31
CA PHE A 149 -3.04 -10.85 10.69
C PHE A 149 -4.31 -10.16 11.20
N THR A 150 -4.48 -10.21 12.52
CA THR A 150 -5.58 -9.55 13.23
C THR A 150 -5.04 -8.31 13.92
N ILE A 151 -5.65 -7.16 13.66
CA ILE A 151 -5.40 -5.93 14.43
C ILE A 151 -6.35 -5.93 15.62
N ALA A 152 -5.78 -6.08 16.81
CA ALA A 152 -6.52 -6.04 18.06
C ALA A 152 -6.98 -4.61 18.39
N HIS A 153 -8.05 -4.51 19.18
CA HIS A 153 -8.42 -3.26 19.85
C HIS A 153 -7.24 -2.76 20.70
N ARG A 154 -6.98 -1.45 20.68
CA ARG A 154 -6.11 -0.83 21.67
C ARG A 154 -6.69 -1.13 23.06
N ARG A 155 -5.93 -1.84 23.89
CA ARG A 155 -6.25 -1.90 25.32
C ARG A 155 -6.20 -0.46 25.84
N ARG A 156 -7.30 -0.02 26.45
CA ARG A 156 -7.39 1.26 27.14
C ARG A 156 -6.50 1.25 28.37
#